data_AF-A0A9W9TH91-F1
#
_entry.id   AF-A0A9W9TH91-F1
#
_cell.length_a   1.000
_cell.length_b   1.000
_cell.length_c   1.000
_cell.angle_alpha   90.00
_cell.angle_beta   90.00
_cell.angle_gamma   90.00
#
_symmetry.space_group_name_H-M   'P 1'
#
loop_
_entity.id
_entity.type
_entity.pdbx_description
1 polymer ?
#
loop_
_entity_poly.entity_id
_entity_poly.type
_entity_poly.pdbx_seq_one_letter_code
_entity_poly.pdbx_strand_id
1 'polypeptide(L)'
;MKPQHRFYSEGQCYFGPSENPLTDTHCNVWYWDQRKMIKVKGTAKLFQPEEDIEIPILAQFVDYLSPKVCAVTADDDGSLTGFQLIRKKYSELRELDRLAPGVDLAWYRDESGNAHRIAFKFNILDKPLRLRMAWDALNLLKSLPSHPNIVPFDRVVVEDMESRVIGLTTKYIPGGTLDKTNIPLRFEWLQQLV
;
A
#
# COMPACT_ATOMS: atom_id res chain seq x y z
N MET A 1 20.05 -6.15 7.70
CA MET A 1 19.48 -5.47 6.52
C MET A 1 19.80 -3.99 6.64
N LYS A 2 20.25 -3.31 5.57
CA LYS A 2 20.55 -1.87 5.64
C LYS A 2 19.23 -1.09 5.87
N PRO A 3 19.19 -0.06 6.74
CA PRO A 3 17.96 0.70 7.01
C PRO A 3 17.24 1.20 5.75
N GLN A 4 18.00 1.60 4.73
CA GLN A 4 17.47 2.10 3.45
C GLN A 4 16.66 1.07 2.66
N HIS A 5 16.96 -0.24 2.79
CA HIS A 5 16.22 -1.28 2.06
C HIS A 5 14.80 -1.52 2.60
N ARG A 6 14.44 -0.86 3.70
CA ARG A 6 13.08 -0.89 4.28
C ARG A 6 12.12 0.02 3.51
N PHE A 7 12.62 0.77 2.54
CA PHE A 7 11.86 1.77 1.80
C PHE A 7 11.91 1.53 0.29
N TYR A 8 10.90 2.04 -0.40
CA TYR A 8 10.85 2.13 -1.85
C TYR A 8 10.26 3.50 -2.22
N SER A 9 10.96 4.27 -3.04
CA SER A 9 10.47 5.58 -3.50
C SER A 9 9.71 5.48 -4.82
N GLU A 10 8.62 6.24 -4.95
CA GLU A 10 7.94 6.53 -6.21
C GLU A 10 8.54 7.76 -6.93
N GLY A 11 9.59 8.37 -6.37
CA GLY A 11 10.25 9.55 -6.91
C GLY A 11 9.63 10.88 -6.49
N GLN A 12 10.25 11.97 -6.97
CA GLN A 12 9.92 13.34 -6.61
C GLN A 12 8.76 13.89 -7.47
N CYS A 13 7.76 14.46 -6.81
CA CYS A 13 6.64 15.18 -7.43
C CYS A 13 6.76 16.67 -7.13
N TYR A 14 7.03 17.47 -8.16
CA TYR A 14 7.22 18.93 -8.07
C TYR A 14 5.92 19.69 -8.36
N PHE A 15 5.58 20.68 -7.52
CA PHE A 15 4.43 21.56 -7.70
C PHE A 15 4.83 22.88 -8.36
N GLY A 16 5.57 22.77 -9.46
CA GLY A 16 6.18 23.90 -10.18
C GLY A 16 7.44 23.46 -10.92
N PRO A 17 8.19 24.41 -11.51
CA PRO A 17 9.47 24.12 -12.15
C PRO A 17 10.46 23.55 -11.13
N SER A 18 11.09 22.41 -11.44
CA SER A 18 12.08 21.76 -10.58
C SER A 18 13.37 22.58 -10.45
N GLU A 19 13.64 23.49 -11.39
CA GLU A 19 14.79 24.40 -11.36
C GLU A 19 14.65 25.49 -10.31
N ASN A 20 13.42 25.79 -9.86
CA ASN A 20 13.20 26.73 -8.78
C ASN A 20 13.40 26.03 -7.43
N PRO A 21 14.45 26.38 -6.65
CA PRO A 21 14.79 25.69 -5.40
C PRO A 21 13.69 25.80 -4.33
N LEU A 22 12.80 26.79 -4.44
CA LEU A 22 11.69 27.00 -3.51
C LEU A 22 10.42 26.25 -3.92
N THR A 23 10.44 25.50 -5.03
CA THR A 23 9.29 24.73 -5.47
C THR A 23 8.93 23.67 -4.44
N ASP A 24 7.68 23.71 -3.96
CA ASP A 24 7.13 22.69 -3.10
C ASP A 24 7.23 21.32 -3.79
N THR A 25 7.79 20.36 -3.07
CA THR A 25 8.05 19.01 -3.58
C THR A 25 7.64 17.99 -2.55
N HIS A 26 7.12 16.86 -3.02
CA HIS A 26 6.96 15.70 -2.16
C HIS A 26 7.41 14.42 -2.83
N CYS A 27 7.81 13.45 -2.02
CA CYS A 27 8.08 12.09 -2.43
C CYS A 27 7.13 11.15 -1.72
N ASN A 28 6.69 10.15 -2.45
CA ASN A 28 5.84 9.08 -1.93
C ASN A 28 6.75 7.88 -1.65
N VAL A 29 6.94 7.57 -0.36
CA VAL A 29 7.84 6.49 0.06
C VAL A 29 7.04 5.36 0.68
N TRP A 30 7.10 4.20 0.06
CA TRP A 30 6.55 2.97 0.60
C TRP A 30 7.47 2.41 1.69
N TYR A 31 6.94 2.24 2.90
CA TYR A 31 7.66 1.68 4.03
C TYR A 31 7.23 0.24 4.29
N TRP A 32 8.12 -0.71 4.00
CA TRP A 32 7.83 -2.15 3.99
C TRP A 32 7.46 -2.72 5.37
N ASP A 33 8.00 -2.18 6.46
CA ASP A 33 7.76 -2.76 7.79
C ASP A 33 6.35 -2.48 8.28
N GLN A 34 5.84 -1.26 8.05
CA GLN A 34 4.48 -0.85 8.44
C GLN A 34 3.47 -0.92 7.29
N ARG A 35 3.91 -1.32 6.09
CA ARG A 35 3.10 -1.40 4.87
C ARG A 35 2.22 -0.18 4.67
N LYS A 36 2.85 0.98 4.69
CA LYS A 36 2.16 2.24 4.46
C LYS A 36 3.02 3.13 3.59
N MET A 37 2.32 3.99 2.87
CA MET A 37 2.93 5.15 2.26
C MET A 37 3.24 6.19 3.34
N ILE A 38 4.44 6.72 3.32
CA ILE A 38 4.85 7.91 4.05
C ILE A 38 5.19 8.96 3.03
N LYS A 39 4.55 10.12 3.13
CA LYS A 39 4.87 11.27 2.29
C LYS A 39 5.99 12.08 2.91
N VAL A 40 7.06 12.32 2.17
CA VAL A 40 8.14 13.22 2.59
C VAL A 40 7.97 14.51 1.82
N LYS A 41 7.82 15.64 2.52
CA LYS A 41 7.58 16.97 1.95
C LYS A 41 8.80 17.85 2.18
N GLY A 42 9.01 18.81 1.29
CA GLY A 42 10.04 19.83 1.39
C GLY A 42 10.13 20.61 0.10
N THR A 43 11.33 21.02 -0.28
CA THR A 43 11.59 21.88 -1.42
C THR A 43 12.38 21.15 -2.52
N ALA A 44 12.34 21.66 -3.74
CA ALA A 44 13.15 21.14 -4.85
C ALA A 44 14.66 21.27 -4.60
N LYS A 45 15.08 22.17 -3.71
CA LYS A 45 16.48 22.28 -3.28
C LYS A 45 16.96 21.02 -2.55
N LEU A 46 16.11 20.47 -1.68
CA LEU A 46 16.39 19.23 -0.98
C LEU A 46 16.18 18.03 -1.90
N PHE A 47 15.03 17.97 -2.56
CA PHE A 47 14.65 16.89 -3.46
C PHE A 47 15.08 17.21 -4.89
N GLN A 48 16.37 17.07 -5.16
CA GLN A 48 16.88 17.25 -6.52
C GLN A 48 16.44 16.10 -7.43
N PRO A 49 16.32 16.34 -8.76
CA PRO A 49 15.97 15.28 -9.70
C PRO A 49 16.95 14.11 -9.61
N GLU A 50 16.43 12.89 -9.73
CA GLU A 50 17.21 11.64 -9.86
C GLU A 50 17.90 11.13 -8.58
N GLU A 51 17.73 11.83 -7.44
CA GLU A 51 18.23 11.37 -6.13
C GLU A 51 17.08 10.99 -5.20
N ASP A 52 17.00 9.71 -4.79
CA ASP A 52 16.04 9.21 -3.79
C ASP A 52 16.44 9.63 -2.35
N ILE A 53 16.72 10.92 -2.13
CA ILE A 53 17.22 11.48 -0.86
C ILE A 53 16.20 11.38 0.28
N GLU A 54 14.92 11.23 -0.03
CA GLU A 54 13.86 10.92 0.93
C GLU A 54 14.08 9.58 1.66
N ILE A 55 14.76 8.61 1.04
CA ILE A 55 15.06 7.31 1.66
C ILE A 55 16.04 7.45 2.83
N PRO A 56 17.24 8.03 2.66
CA PRO A 56 18.16 8.22 3.78
C PRO A 56 17.61 9.17 4.84
N ILE A 57 16.81 10.19 4.48
CA ILE A 57 16.13 11.05 5.46
C ILE A 57 15.18 10.21 6.32
N LEU A 58 14.23 9.49 5.71
CA LEU A 58 13.29 8.66 6.46
C LEU A 58 13.99 7.58 7.29
N ALA A 59 15.03 6.95 6.74
CA ALA A 59 15.76 5.89 7.43
C ALA A 59 16.39 6.36 8.76
N GLN A 60 16.71 7.65 8.90
CA GLN A 60 17.23 8.21 10.15
C GLN A 60 16.16 8.33 11.24
N PHE A 61 14.93 8.64 10.85
CA PHE A 61 13.89 9.05 11.80
C PHE A 61 12.78 8.00 12.01
N VAL A 62 12.62 7.04 11.09
CA VAL A 62 11.42 6.17 11.04
C VAL A 62 11.17 5.41 12.35
N ASP A 63 12.22 4.98 13.05
CA ASP A 63 12.10 4.19 14.27
C ASP A 63 11.66 5.04 15.47
N TYR A 64 11.72 6.37 15.35
CA TYR A 64 11.21 7.34 16.33
C TYR A 64 9.80 7.84 15.99
N LEU A 65 9.31 7.59 14.77
CA LEU A 65 7.99 8.06 14.34
C LEU A 65 6.88 7.14 14.86
N SER A 66 5.81 7.76 15.36
CA SER A 66 4.59 7.01 15.67
C SER A 66 4.06 6.30 14.41
N PRO A 67 3.51 5.07 14.52
CA PRO A 67 2.85 4.40 13.41
C PRO A 67 1.72 5.22 12.76
N LYS A 68 1.18 6.21 13.48
CA LYS A 68 0.14 7.12 12.98
C LYS A 68 0.65 8.23 12.05
N VAL A 69 1.97 8.42 11.94
CA VAL A 69 2.57 9.42 11.04
C VAL A 69 2.44 8.94 9.60
N CYS A 70 1.84 9.75 8.74
CA CYS A 70 1.66 9.48 7.30
C CYS A 70 2.35 10.52 6.40
N ALA A 71 2.77 11.65 6.97
CA ALA A 71 3.68 12.56 6.28
C ALA A 71 4.69 13.17 7.24
N VAL A 72 5.85 13.50 6.71
CA VAL A 72 6.89 14.28 7.38
C VAL A 72 7.32 15.42 6.46
N THR A 73 7.72 16.54 7.04
CA THR A 73 8.31 17.66 6.31
C THR A 73 9.77 17.75 6.72
N ALA A 74 10.67 17.80 5.74
CA ALA A 74 12.09 18.03 5.93
C ALA A 74 12.46 19.45 5.46
N ASP A 75 13.38 20.08 6.17
CA ASP A 75 14.05 21.30 5.71
C ASP A 75 15.19 21.00 4.73
N ASP A 76 15.81 22.05 4.19
CA ASP A 76 16.90 21.95 3.22
C ASP A 76 18.15 21.21 3.77
N ASP A 77 18.26 21.04 5.09
CA ASP A 77 19.35 20.31 5.75
C ASP A 77 18.99 18.83 6.02
N GLY A 78 17.79 18.41 5.62
CA GLY A 78 17.29 17.03 5.81
C GLY A 78 16.74 16.75 7.21
N SER A 79 16.56 17.77 8.05
CA SER A 79 15.98 17.64 9.39
C SER A 79 14.45 17.70 9.34
N LEU A 80 13.77 16.88 10.15
CA LEU A 80 12.30 16.90 10.20
C LEU A 80 11.78 18.12 10.96
N THR A 81 11.06 18.99 10.27
CA THR A 81 10.44 20.20 10.83
C THR A 81 8.96 20.05 11.14
N GLY A 82 8.32 18.98 10.63
CA GLY A 82 6.92 18.73 10.87
C GLY A 82 6.50 17.30 10.55
N PHE A 83 5.34 16.92 11.06
CA PHE A 83 4.70 15.64 10.73
C PHE A 83 3.18 15.80 10.66
N GLN A 84 2.55 14.92 9.87
CA GLN A 84 1.11 14.82 9.75
C GLN A 84 0.66 13.44 10.22
N LEU A 85 -0.42 13.42 11.00
CA LEU A 85 -1.06 12.21 11.46
C LEU A 85 -2.22 11.83 10.55
N ILE A 86 -2.49 10.52 10.47
CA ILE A 86 -3.60 9.94 9.71
C ILE A 86 -4.96 10.50 10.15
N ARG A 87 -5.80 10.90 9.18
CA ARG A 87 -7.27 10.92 9.30
C ARG A 87 -7.81 9.67 8.57
N LYS A 88 -8.45 8.78 9.33
CA LYS A 88 -8.72 7.36 9.02
C LYS A 88 -9.41 7.04 7.67
N LYS A 89 -8.93 6.00 6.97
CA LYS A 89 -9.56 5.09 5.97
C LYS A 89 -8.82 3.73 5.80
N TYR A 90 -7.51 3.69 5.50
CA TYR A 90 -6.64 2.50 5.44
C TYR A 90 -6.32 1.93 6.83
N SER A 91 -6.09 2.79 7.82
CA SER A 91 -5.81 2.41 9.22
C SER A 91 -6.91 1.60 9.94
N GLU A 92 -8.07 1.41 9.30
CA GLU A 92 -9.12 0.50 9.79
C GLU A 92 -8.82 -0.97 9.48
N LEU A 93 -8.00 -1.24 8.45
CA LEU A 93 -7.47 -2.57 8.18
C LEU A 93 -6.32 -2.87 9.15
N ARG A 94 -6.42 -3.97 9.88
CA ARG A 94 -5.35 -4.50 10.71
C ARG A 94 -4.79 -5.77 10.11
N GLU A 95 -3.49 -5.76 9.79
CA GLU A 95 -2.76 -6.94 9.33
C GLU A 95 -2.81 -8.05 10.40
N LEU A 96 -3.13 -9.27 9.97
CA LEU A 96 -3.09 -10.49 10.78
C LEU A 96 -1.96 -11.41 10.34
N ASP A 97 -1.73 -11.54 9.03
CA ASP A 97 -0.72 -12.43 8.45
C ASP A 97 -0.36 -12.01 7.02
N ARG A 98 0.74 -12.53 6.50
CA ARG A 98 1.27 -12.25 5.16
C ARG A 98 1.11 -13.51 4.31
N LEU A 99 0.14 -13.50 3.39
CA LEU A 99 -0.23 -14.69 2.62
C LEU A 99 0.69 -14.90 1.41
N ALA A 100 1.07 -13.81 0.74
CA ALA A 100 1.94 -13.83 -0.44
C ALA A 100 2.57 -12.44 -0.66
N PRO A 101 3.56 -12.28 -1.57
CA PRO A 101 4.03 -10.96 -1.98
C PRO A 101 2.88 -10.07 -2.46
N GLY A 102 2.67 -8.94 -1.78
CA GLY A 102 1.57 -8.01 -2.07
C GLY A 102 0.18 -8.52 -1.66
N VAL A 103 0.08 -9.58 -0.84
CA VAL A 103 -1.21 -10.08 -0.35
C VAL A 103 -1.16 -10.35 1.16
N ASP A 104 -2.00 -9.63 1.90
CA ASP A 104 -2.09 -9.74 3.36
C ASP A 104 -3.43 -10.30 3.78
N LEU A 105 -3.42 -11.10 4.85
CA LEU A 105 -4.61 -11.35 5.63
C LEU A 105 -4.79 -10.15 6.56
N ALA A 106 -5.92 -9.49 6.47
CA ALA A 106 -6.25 -8.39 7.37
C ALA A 106 -7.67 -8.53 7.90
N TRP A 107 -7.99 -7.74 8.92
CA TRP A 107 -9.35 -7.61 9.40
C TRP A 107 -9.74 -6.16 9.65
N TYR A 108 -11.03 -5.88 9.55
CA TYR A 108 -11.61 -4.60 9.92
C TYR A 108 -12.97 -4.80 10.58
N ARG A 109 -13.51 -3.72 11.13
CA ARG A 109 -14.88 -3.68 11.66
C ARG A 109 -15.72 -2.76 10.77
N ASP A 110 -16.87 -3.25 10.29
CA ASP A 110 -17.78 -2.43 9.49
C ASP A 110 -18.56 -1.43 10.36
N GLU A 111 -19.36 -0.57 9.70
CA GLU A 111 -20.19 0.44 10.36
C GLU A 111 -21.22 -0.17 11.33
N SER A 112 -21.63 -1.41 11.09
CA SER A 112 -22.54 -2.17 11.96
C SER A 112 -21.81 -2.87 13.12
N GLY A 113 -20.49 -2.75 13.18
CA GLY A 113 -19.68 -3.39 14.20
C GLY A 113 -19.28 -4.82 13.89
N ASN A 114 -19.55 -5.39 12.72
CA ASN A 114 -19.16 -6.76 12.40
C ASN A 114 -17.68 -6.83 12.00
N ALA A 115 -16.97 -7.85 12.49
CA ALA A 115 -15.58 -8.09 12.14
C ALA A 115 -15.49 -8.93 10.86
N HIS A 116 -14.73 -8.45 9.88
CA HIS A 116 -14.50 -9.13 8.61
C HIS A 116 -13.04 -9.51 8.48
N ARG A 117 -12.76 -10.77 8.08
CA ARG A 117 -11.43 -11.22 7.67
C ARG A 117 -11.34 -11.21 6.16
N ILE A 118 -10.33 -10.53 5.63
CA ILE A 118 -10.19 -10.26 4.20
C ILE A 118 -8.78 -10.55 3.73
N ALA A 119 -8.65 -10.84 2.45
CA ALA A 119 -7.38 -10.82 1.75
C ALA A 119 -7.22 -9.45 1.09
N PHE A 120 -6.23 -8.69 1.53
CA PHE A 120 -5.89 -7.39 0.97
C PHE A 120 -4.79 -7.54 -0.07
N LYS A 121 -5.07 -7.13 -1.30
CA LYS A 121 -4.14 -7.18 -2.44
C LYS A 121 -3.61 -5.78 -2.71
N PHE A 122 -2.31 -5.63 -2.57
CA PHE A 122 -1.58 -4.37 -2.67
C PHE A 122 -1.06 -4.11 -4.08
N ASN A 123 -1.18 -2.86 -4.55
CA ASN A 123 -0.82 -2.45 -5.90
C ASN A 123 0.32 -1.40 -5.93
N ILE A 124 1.27 -1.38 -4.96
CA ILE A 124 2.32 -0.33 -4.88
C ILE A 124 3.49 -0.55 -5.85
N LEU A 125 3.22 -0.92 -7.09
CA LEU A 125 4.29 -0.90 -8.08
C LEU A 125 3.92 0.15 -9.10
N ASP A 126 4.65 1.27 -9.04
CA ASP A 126 4.58 2.44 -9.93
C ASP A 126 4.97 2.12 -11.39
N LYS A 127 4.96 0.83 -11.75
CA LYS A 127 5.07 0.35 -13.12
C LYS A 127 3.70 0.51 -13.77
N PRO A 128 3.58 1.28 -14.87
CA PRO A 128 2.30 1.49 -15.56
C PRO A 128 1.54 0.21 -15.89
N LEU A 129 2.27 -0.87 -16.19
CA LEU A 129 1.69 -2.20 -16.42
C LEU A 129 0.98 -2.77 -15.18
N ARG A 130 1.58 -2.66 -13.99
CA ARG A 130 1.02 -3.19 -12.74
C ARG A 130 -0.21 -2.39 -12.31
N LEU A 131 -0.16 -1.07 -12.43
CA LEU A 131 -1.31 -0.19 -12.24
C LEU A 131 -2.47 -0.54 -13.17
N ARG A 132 -2.19 -0.75 -14.46
CA ARG A 132 -3.20 -1.17 -15.43
C ARG A 132 -3.80 -2.54 -15.08
N MET A 133 -2.97 -3.54 -14.79
CA MET A 133 -3.44 -4.87 -14.40
C MET A 133 -4.29 -4.83 -13.12
N ALA A 134 -3.90 -4.03 -12.14
CA ALA A 134 -4.65 -3.81 -10.92
C ALA A 134 -6.02 -3.18 -11.20
N TRP A 135 -6.06 -2.19 -12.09
CA TRP A 135 -7.30 -1.52 -12.51
C TRP A 135 -8.23 -2.48 -13.26
N ASP A 136 -7.69 -3.26 -14.20
CA ASP A 136 -8.44 -4.26 -14.96
C ASP A 136 -9.01 -5.33 -14.02
N ALA A 137 -8.21 -5.84 -13.08
CA ALA A 137 -8.64 -6.81 -12.08
C ALA A 137 -9.75 -6.27 -11.18
N LEU A 138 -9.65 -5.00 -10.75
CA LEU A 138 -10.69 -4.33 -9.96
C LEU A 138 -12.00 -4.22 -10.74
N ASN A 139 -11.94 -3.75 -11.98
CA ASN A 139 -13.12 -3.61 -12.84
C ASN A 139 -13.78 -4.97 -13.11
N LEU A 140 -12.99 -5.99 -13.44
CA LEU A 140 -13.47 -7.36 -13.66
C LEU A 140 -14.16 -7.89 -12.40
N LEU A 141 -13.47 -7.93 -11.26
CA LEU A 141 -14.00 -8.48 -10.01
C LEU A 141 -15.26 -7.76 -9.52
N LYS A 142 -15.35 -6.44 -9.73
CA LYS A 142 -16.54 -5.65 -9.39
C LYS A 142 -17.72 -5.94 -10.32
N SER A 143 -17.45 -6.24 -11.58
CA SER A 143 -18.48 -6.48 -12.61
C SER A 143 -19.01 -7.91 -12.66
N LEU A 144 -18.27 -8.87 -12.09
CA LEU A 144 -18.67 -10.27 -12.08
C LEU A 144 -19.95 -10.47 -11.23
N PRO A 145 -20.92 -11.26 -11.72
CA PRO A 145 -22.05 -11.66 -10.89
C PRO A 145 -21.56 -12.52 -9.73
N SER A 146 -22.32 -12.52 -8.63
CA SER A 146 -22.02 -13.37 -7.48
C SER A 146 -22.04 -14.84 -7.90
N HIS A 147 -20.96 -15.56 -7.58
CA HIS A 147 -20.81 -16.98 -7.91
C HIS A 147 -20.23 -17.74 -6.71
N PRO A 148 -20.74 -18.93 -6.36
CA PRO A 148 -20.29 -19.67 -5.17
C PRO A 148 -18.80 -20.04 -5.18
N ASN A 149 -18.20 -20.21 -6.36
CA ASN A 149 -16.79 -20.60 -6.53
C ASN A 149 -15.86 -19.47 -6.98
N ILE A 150 -16.37 -18.25 -7.16
CA ILE A 150 -15.54 -17.06 -7.44
C ILE A 150 -15.46 -16.24 -6.17
N VAL A 151 -14.25 -15.87 -5.76
CA VAL A 151 -14.07 -15.06 -4.56
C VAL A 151 -14.68 -13.67 -4.80
N PRO A 152 -15.65 -13.23 -3.98
CA PRO A 152 -16.31 -11.96 -4.20
C PRO A 152 -15.36 -10.79 -3.91
N PHE A 153 -15.53 -9.74 -4.73
CA PHE A 153 -15.01 -8.41 -4.42
C PHE A 153 -15.63 -7.91 -3.11
N ASP A 154 -14.82 -7.28 -2.26
CA ASP A 154 -15.28 -6.64 -1.02
C ASP A 154 -15.25 -5.12 -1.17
N ARG A 155 -14.05 -4.52 -1.21
CA ARG A 155 -13.91 -3.06 -1.27
C ARG A 155 -12.59 -2.60 -1.90
N VAL A 156 -12.61 -1.37 -2.40
CA VAL A 156 -11.40 -0.63 -2.79
C VAL A 156 -10.75 -0.06 -1.53
N VAL A 157 -9.44 -0.18 -1.43
CA VAL A 157 -8.66 0.38 -0.32
C VAL A 157 -7.98 1.65 -0.80
N VAL A 158 -8.18 2.70 -0.02
CA VAL A 158 -7.75 4.05 -0.34
C VAL A 158 -6.83 4.54 0.77
N GLU A 159 -5.72 5.17 0.40
CA GLU A 159 -4.76 5.79 1.30
C GLU A 159 -5.40 6.93 2.10
N ASP A 160 -4.97 7.07 3.35
CA ASP A 160 -5.45 8.06 4.32
C ASP A 160 -5.17 9.52 3.98
N MET A 161 -4.19 9.78 3.10
CA MET A 161 -3.69 11.14 2.84
C MET A 161 -4.30 11.77 1.60
N GLU A 162 -4.10 11.17 0.45
CA GLU A 162 -4.47 11.76 -0.85
C GLU A 162 -5.64 11.05 -1.52
N SER A 163 -6.29 10.15 -0.78
CA SER A 163 -7.34 9.29 -1.33
C SER A 163 -6.90 8.50 -2.57
N ARG A 164 -5.61 8.13 -2.65
CA ARG A 164 -5.07 7.27 -3.70
C ARG A 164 -5.52 5.83 -3.51
N VAL A 165 -5.88 5.15 -4.59
CA VAL A 165 -6.20 3.72 -4.55
C VAL A 165 -4.91 2.94 -4.36
N ILE A 166 -4.78 2.26 -3.23
CA ILE A 166 -3.60 1.47 -2.89
C ILE A 166 -3.81 -0.03 -3.10
N GLY A 167 -5.06 -0.47 -3.22
CA GLY A 167 -5.38 -1.86 -3.46
C GLY A 167 -6.86 -2.16 -3.41
N LEU A 168 -7.16 -3.46 -3.33
CA LEU A 168 -8.50 -3.98 -3.15
C LEU A 168 -8.52 -5.12 -2.15
N THR A 169 -9.68 -5.40 -1.61
CA THR A 169 -9.90 -6.53 -0.72
C THR A 169 -10.88 -7.51 -1.33
N THR A 170 -10.70 -8.78 -0.97
CA THR A 170 -11.61 -9.88 -1.28
C THR A 170 -11.87 -10.66 0.00
N LYS A 171 -12.96 -11.42 0.04
CA LYS A 171 -13.23 -12.34 1.14
C LYS A 171 -12.05 -13.29 1.37
N TYR A 172 -11.61 -13.44 2.62
CA TYR A 172 -10.60 -14.45 2.96
C TYR A 172 -11.20 -15.85 2.89
N ILE A 173 -10.53 -16.75 2.15
CA ILE A 173 -10.90 -18.16 2.04
C ILE A 173 -9.89 -18.99 2.84
N PRO A 174 -10.31 -19.63 3.95
CA PRO A 174 -9.43 -20.54 4.67
C PRO A 174 -9.15 -21.79 3.83
N GLY A 175 -7.97 -22.38 4.00
CA GLY A 175 -7.49 -23.53 3.22
C GLY A 175 -6.34 -23.20 2.27
N GLY A 176 -6.24 -21.93 1.84
CA GLY A 176 -5.16 -21.46 0.98
C GLY A 176 -5.32 -21.90 -0.48
N THR A 177 -4.19 -21.97 -1.19
CA THR A 177 -4.12 -22.20 -2.64
C THR A 177 -3.84 -23.68 -2.98
N LEU A 178 -4.20 -24.09 -4.20
CA LEU A 178 -4.06 -25.47 -4.70
C LEU A 178 -2.63 -25.85 -5.11
N ASP A 179 -1.69 -24.91 -5.08
CA ASP A 179 -0.26 -25.13 -5.35
C ASP A 179 0.45 -25.91 -4.21
N LYS A 180 -0.23 -26.10 -3.07
CA LYS A 180 0.24 -26.94 -1.98
C LYS A 180 0.22 -28.42 -2.36
N THR A 181 1.39 -28.96 -2.69
CA THR A 181 1.57 -30.35 -3.13
C THR A 181 1.36 -31.41 -2.05
N ASN A 182 1.25 -31.00 -0.78
CA ASN A 182 1.06 -31.91 0.36
C ASN A 182 -0.42 -32.23 0.65
N ILE A 183 -1.36 -31.73 -0.16
CA ILE A 183 -2.78 -32.01 -0.01
C ILE A 183 -3.26 -32.81 -1.24
N PRO A 184 -3.88 -33.99 -1.04
CA PRO A 184 -4.44 -34.74 -2.16
C PRO A 184 -5.50 -33.92 -2.90
N LEU A 185 -5.33 -33.78 -4.21
CA LEU A 185 -6.33 -33.15 -5.08
C LEU A 185 -7.62 -33.99 -5.07
N ARG A 186 -8.75 -33.34 -4.81
CA ARG A 186 -10.07 -33.99 -4.77
C ARG A 186 -10.82 -33.73 -6.07
N PHE A 187 -11.55 -34.75 -6.55
CA PHE A 187 -12.33 -34.64 -7.79
C PHE A 187 -13.42 -33.56 -7.69
N GLU A 188 -14.02 -33.40 -6.51
CA GLU A 188 -15.02 -32.36 -6.25
C GLU A 188 -14.46 -30.94 -6.48
N TRP A 189 -13.16 -30.73 -6.28
CA TRP A 189 -12.54 -29.43 -6.55
C TRP A 189 -12.45 -29.15 -8.05
N LEU A 190 -12.26 -30.19 -8.87
CA LEU A 190 -12.29 -30.04 -10.32
C LEU A 190 -13.69 -29.66 -10.80
N GLN A 191 -14.73 -30.29 -10.24
CA GLN A 191 -16.12 -29.95 -10.56
C GLN A 191 -16.49 -28.51 -10.19
N GLN A 192 -15.80 -27.90 -9.24
CA GLN A 192 -16.00 -26.51 -8.83
C GLN A 192 -15.28 -25.50 -9.74
N LEU A 193 -14.32 -25.96 -10.56
CA LEU A 193 -13.51 -25.13 -11.46
C LEU A 193 -14.04 -25.11 -12.90
N VAL A 194 -14.99 -25.98 -13.23
CA VAL A 194 -15.60 -26.15 -14.56
C VAL A 194 -17.00 -25.56 -14.54
#